data_AF-A0A7G3BLU0-F1
#
_entry.id   AF-A0A7G3BLU0-F1
#
_cell.length_a   1.000
_cell.length_b   1.000
_cell.length_c   1.000
_cell.angle_alpha   90.00
_cell.angle_beta   90.00
_cell.angle_gamma   90.00
#
_symmetry.space_group_name_H-M   'P 1'
#
loop_
_entity.id
_entity.type
_entity.pdbx_description
1 polymer ?
#
loop_
_entity_poly.entity_id
_entity_poly.type
_entity_poly.pdbx_seq_one_letter_code
_entity_poly.pdbx_strand_id
1 'polypeptide(L)' 'MKQNPFFYVLILLIALTVLSAVVANSHLENAATIIMVLAAFKFLAVAFYFMELRHANTFWKALLIAFLTIFIGLVLII' A
#
# COMPACT_ATOMS: atom_id res chain seq x y z
N MET A 1 -7.92 -20.24 19.42
CA MET A 1 -8.50 -19.36 18.38
C MET A 1 -7.43 -19.10 17.34
N LYS A 2 -7.51 -19.74 16.18
CA LYS A 2 -6.52 -19.59 15.09
C LYS A 2 -6.72 -18.19 14.53
N GLN A 3 -5.79 -17.27 14.76
CA GLN A 3 -5.89 -15.91 14.26
C GLN A 3 -5.87 -15.98 12.72
N ASN A 4 -7.00 -15.66 12.08
CA ASN A 4 -7.09 -15.66 10.63
C ASN A 4 -6.39 -14.38 10.13
N PRO A 5 -5.18 -14.47 9.55
CA PRO A 5 -4.41 -13.29 9.14
C PRO A 5 -5.18 -12.42 8.14
N PHE A 6 -6.18 -13.00 7.48
CA PHE A 6 -7.12 -12.36 6.56
C PHE A 6 -7.85 -11.18 7.18
N PHE A 7 -8.43 -11.36 8.38
CA PHE A 7 -9.19 -10.29 9.03
C PHE A 7 -8.30 -9.12 9.41
N TYR A 8 -7.06 -9.39 9.85
CA TYR A 8 -6.10 -8.34 10.19
C TYR A 8 -5.71 -7.50 8.96
N VAL A 9 -5.44 -8.16 7.82
CA VAL A 9 -5.10 -7.42 6.59
C VAL A 9 -6.29 -6.62 6.07
N LEU A 10 -7.52 -7.15 6.16
CA LEU A 10 -8.71 -6.39 5.80
C LEU A 10 -8.91 -5.16 6.69
N ILE A 11 -8.79 -5.30 8.01
CA ILE A 11 -8.90 -4.18 8.94
C ILE A 11 -7.83 -3.12 8.64
N LEU A 12 -6.59 -3.54 8.35
CA LEU A 12 -5.51 -2.64 7.94
C LEU A 12 -5.87 -1.89 6.65
N LEU A 13 -6.39 -2.57 5.63
CA LEU A 13 -6.79 -1.93 4.36
C LEU A 13 -7.94 -0.94 4.56
N ILE A 14 -8.93 -1.27 5.39
CA ILE A 14 -10.03 -0.37 5.74
C ILE A 14 -9.48 0.86 6.45
N ALA A 15 -8.61 0.69 7.44
CA ALA A 15 -7.98 1.80 8.16
C ALA A 15 -7.19 2.73 7.21
N LEU A 16 -6.37 2.16 6.32
CA LEU A 16 -5.64 2.92 5.29
C LEU A 16 -6.58 3.68 4.34
N THR A 17 -7.75 3.11 4.05
CA THR A 17 -8.76 3.73 3.18
C THR A 17 -9.43 4.91 3.87
N VAL A 18 -9.84 4.74 5.13
CA VAL A 18 -10.40 5.83 5.94
C VAL A 18 -9.37 6.96 6.12
N LEU A 19 -8.10 6.62 6.41
CA LEU A 19 -7.02 7.60 6.48
C LEU A 19 -6.85 8.37 5.16
N SER A 20 -6.91 7.67 4.02
CA SER A 20 -6.85 8.34 2.70
C SER A 20 -8.01 9.31 2.51
N ALA A 21 -9.23 8.96 2.95
CA ALA A 21 -10.40 9.82 2.87
C ALA A 21 -10.29 11.04 3.79
N VAL A 22 -9.75 10.87 5.01
CA VAL A 22 -9.48 11.98 5.93
C VAL A 22 -8.45 12.95 5.34
N VAL A 23 -7.35 12.43 4.80
CA VAL A 23 -6.31 13.25 4.15
C VAL A 23 -6.87 13.97 2.92
N ALA A 24 -7.71 13.32 2.12
CA ALA A 24 -8.32 13.94 0.94
C ALA A 24 -9.25 15.12 1.29
N ASN A 25 -9.87 15.10 2.47
CA ASN A 25 -10.70 16.20 2.98
C ASN A 25 -9.92 17.20 3.83
N SER A 26 -8.64 16.94 4.09
CA SER A 26 -7.78 17.88 4.80
C SER A 26 -7.21 18.89 3.82
N HIS A 27 -7.21 20.18 4.18
CA HIS A 27 -6.59 21.25 3.39
C HIS A 27 -5.05 21.24 3.46
N LEU A 28 -4.44 20.06 3.57
CA LEU A 28 -3.00 19.90 3.60
C LEU A 28 -2.42 20.10 2.20
N GLU A 29 -1.42 20.97 2.07
CA GLU A 29 -0.73 21.22 0.79
C GLU A 29 -0.13 19.92 0.20
N ASN A 30 0.30 19.00 1.07
CA ASN A 30 0.91 17.72 0.67
C ASN A 30 -0.08 16.55 0.63
N ALA A 31 -1.40 16.80 0.60
CA ALA A 31 -2.41 15.75 0.64
C ALA A 31 -2.22 14.70 -0.47
N ALA A 32 -1.89 15.12 -1.70
CA ALA A 32 -1.65 14.23 -2.82
C ALA A 32 -0.48 13.26 -2.57
N THR A 33 0.66 13.78 -2.11
CA THR A 33 1.85 12.99 -1.75
C THR A 33 1.54 11.98 -0.66
N ILE A 34 0.82 12.41 0.38
CA ILE A 34 0.43 11.54 1.51
C ILE A 34 -0.50 10.42 1.03
N ILE A 35 -1.51 10.74 0.21
CA ILE A 35 -2.43 9.75 -0.39
C ILE A 35 -1.67 8.75 -1.26
N MET A 36 -0.66 9.20 -2.00
CA MET A 36 0.16 8.32 -2.83
C MET A 36 0.97 7.33 -1.99
N VAL A 37 1.57 7.78 -0.89
CA VAL A 37 2.26 6.91 0.07
C VAL A 37 1.28 5.92 0.72
N LEU A 38 0.08 6.37 1.12
CA LEU A 38 -0.98 5.49 1.61
C LEU A 38 -1.40 4.45 0.55
N ALA A 39 -1.46 4.83 -0.73
CA ALA A 39 -1.74 3.92 -1.83
C ALA A 39 -0.64 2.87 -2.02
N ALA A 40 0.62 3.25 -1.87
CA ALA A 40 1.77 2.34 -1.91
C ALA A 40 1.67 1.25 -0.83
N PHE A 41 1.35 1.63 0.41
CA PHE A 41 1.17 0.68 1.50
C PHE A 41 -0.01 -0.25 1.27
N LYS A 42 -1.14 0.26 0.75
CA LYS A 42 -2.29 -0.58 0.35
C LYS A 42 -1.89 -1.59 -0.72
N PHE A 43 -1.15 -1.15 -1.74
CA PHE A 43 -0.67 -2.03 -2.80
C PHE A 43 0.24 -3.14 -2.26
N LEU A 44 1.19 -2.81 -1.38
CA LEU A 44 2.06 -3.83 -0.77
C LEU A 44 1.27 -4.82 0.08
N ALA A 45 0.33 -4.35 0.90
CA ALA A 45 -0.52 -5.22 1.69
C ALA A 45 -1.31 -6.20 0.81
N VAL A 46 -1.86 -5.71 -0.31
CA VAL A 46 -2.57 -6.55 -1.28
C VAL A 46 -1.62 -7.54 -1.96
N ALA A 47 -0.48 -7.06 -2.47
CA ALA A 47 0.47 -7.87 -3.20
C ALA A 47 1.05 -9.01 -2.34
N PHE A 48 1.51 -8.71 -1.12
CA PHE A 48 2.11 -9.73 -0.27
C PHE A 48 1.10 -10.71 0.32
N TYR A 49 -0.11 -10.25 0.65
CA TYR A 49 -1.11 -11.08 1.32
C TYR A 49 -2.08 -11.78 0.37
N PHE A 50 -2.67 -11.06 -0.59
CA PHE A 50 -3.70 -11.60 -1.48
C PHE A 50 -3.15 -12.18 -2.79
N MET A 51 -2.02 -11.66 -3.29
CA MET A 51 -1.34 -12.25 -4.46
C MET A 51 -0.31 -13.32 -4.08
N GLU A 52 -0.31 -13.74 -2.80
CA GLU A 52 0.58 -14.76 -2.24
C GLU A 52 2.08 -14.55 -2.49
N LEU A 53 2.51 -13.33 -2.87
CA LEU A 53 3.91 -12.99 -3.12
C LEU A 53 4.81 -13.19 -1.90
N ARG A 54 4.22 -13.32 -0.70
CA ARG A 54 4.92 -13.76 0.50
C ARG A 54 5.65 -15.10 0.31
N HIS A 55 5.11 -16.03 -0.46
CA HIS A 55 5.71 -17.34 -0.72
C HIS A 55 6.55 -17.38 -2.00
N ALA A 56 6.55 -16.29 -2.79
CA ALA A 56 7.35 -16.20 -4.00
C ALA A 56 8.86 -16.05 -3.69
N ASN A 57 9.67 -16.38 -4.69
CA ASN A 57 11.11 -16.19 -4.66
C ASN A 57 11.46 -14.73 -4.36
N THR A 58 12.58 -14.53 -3.66
CA THR A 58 13.07 -13.19 -3.28
C THR A 58 13.21 -12.25 -4.48
N PHE A 59 13.52 -12.80 -5.67
CA PHE A 59 13.55 -12.06 -6.92
C PHE A 59 12.23 -11.31 -7.23
N TRP A 60 11.08 -11.98 -7.09
CA TRP A 60 9.77 -11.37 -7.37
C TRP A 60 9.40 -10.29 -6.36
N LYS A 61 9.76 -10.51 -5.09
CA LYS A 61 9.54 -9.53 -4.02
C LYS A 61 10.37 -8.26 -4.27
N ALA A 62 11.64 -8.43 -4.63
CA ALA A 62 12.53 -7.32 -4.94
C ALA A 62 12.06 -6.56 -6.20
N LEU A 63 11.65 -7.28 -7.25
CA LEU A 63 11.16 -6.68 -8.48
C LEU A 63 9.90 -5.84 -8.25
N LEU A 64 8.96 -6.32 -7.42
CA LEU A 64 7.77 -5.56 -7.07
C LEU A 64 8.10 -4.28 -6.29
N ILE A 65 8.99 -4.36 -5.30
CA ILE A 65 9.41 -3.19 -4.51
C ILE A 65 10.12 -2.17 -5.40
N ALA A 66 11.00 -2.63 -6.30
CA ALA A 66 11.69 -1.78 -7.27
C ALA A 66 10.70 -1.08 -8.20
N PHE A 67 9.76 -1.83 -8.79
CA PHE A 67 8.69 -1.28 -9.62
C PHE A 67 7.87 -0.23 -8.87
N LEU A 68 7.42 -0.54 -7.65
CA LEU A 68 6.60 0.36 -6.86
C LEU A 68 7.35 1.67 -6.54
N THR A 69 8.64 1.57 -6.19
CA THR A 69 9.48 2.73 -5.89
C THR A 69 9.63 3.63 -7.11
N ILE A 70 9.93 3.05 -8.27
CA ILE A 70 10.07 3.78 -9.53
C ILE A 70 8.74 4.43 -9.91
N PHE A 71 7.64 3.68 -9.81
CA PHE A 71 6.30 4.17 -10.16
C PHE A 71 5.90 5.37 -9.30
N ILE A 72 6.04 5.27 -7.98
CA ILE A 72 5.74 6.39 -7.06
C ILE A 72 6.65 7.58 -7.34
N GLY A 73 7.95 7.33 -7.52
CA GLY A 73 8.92 8.38 -7.85
C GLY A 73 8.52 9.14 -9.11
N LEU A 74 8.13 8.44 -10.17
CA LEU A 74 7.68 9.06 -11.41
C LEU A 74 6.38 9.86 -11.22
N VAL A 75 5.41 9.32 -10.49
CA VAL A 75 4.14 10.01 -10.25
C VAL A 75 4.32 11.27 -9.38
N LEU A 76 5.31 11.30 -8.47
CA LEU A 76 5.62 12.49 -7.66
C LEU A 76 6.38 13.58 -8.41
N ILE A 77 7.06 13.24 -9.51
CA ILE A 77 7.84 14.19 -10.30
C ILE A 77 6.96 14.93 -11.33
N ILE A 78 5.89 14.27 -11.80
CA ILE A 78 4.91 14.83 -12.75
C ILE A 78 3.98 15.80 -12.02
#